data_AF-A0A662FMM4-F1
#
_entry.id   AF-A0A662FMM4-F1
#
_cell.length_a   1.000
_cell.length_b   1.000
_cell.length_c   1.000
_cell.angle_alpha   90.00
_cell.angle_beta   90.00
_cell.angle_gamma   90.00
#
_symmetry.space_group_name_H-M   'P 1'
#
loop_
_entity.id
_entity.type
_entity.pdbx_description
1 polymer ?
#
loop_
_entity_poly.entity_id
_entity_poly.type
_entity_poly.pdbx_seq_one_letter_code
_entity_poly.pdbx_strand_id
1 'polypeptide(L)'
;MVKCRCGKEALKGQKYCKRCFLRIFEKRVRKELQRYRWFKKGDKVLILDDSTSKTDILKEVFLPLVEAIRIPVKIGKRRRKGYRIVTPENADDECHAFLAAITKNKEWKKKEEIKPLRQITDEEIQLYIKIKGFNPYKRKKDELYEFIDDMEKKYPETKFALLKSSEQSLD
;
A
#
# COMPACT_ATOMS: atom_id res chain seq x y z
N MET A 1 15.99 25.82 0.88
CA MET A 1 14.70 25.12 0.64
C MET A 1 14.93 24.00 -0.37
N VAL A 2 14.43 22.79 -0.10
CA VAL A 2 14.55 21.65 -1.04
C VAL A 2 13.58 21.88 -2.20
N LYS A 3 14.11 21.89 -3.43
CA LYS A 3 13.27 21.96 -4.64
C LYS A 3 12.88 20.56 -5.10
N CYS A 4 11.64 20.44 -5.57
CA CYS A 4 11.19 19.26 -6.30
C CYS A 4 11.89 19.18 -7.65
N ARG A 5 12.01 17.97 -8.21
CA ARG A 5 12.56 17.74 -9.58
C ARG A 5 11.90 18.56 -10.70
N CYS A 6 10.67 19.04 -10.49
CA CYS A 6 9.96 19.89 -11.46
C CYS A 6 10.22 21.39 -11.27
N GLY A 7 11.16 21.78 -10.39
CA GLY A 7 11.52 23.17 -10.10
C GLY A 7 10.67 23.85 -9.01
N LYS A 8 9.48 23.32 -8.70
CA LYS A 8 8.61 23.84 -7.62
C LYS A 8 9.14 23.49 -6.23
N GLU A 9 8.66 24.20 -5.22
CA GLU A 9 8.98 23.90 -3.82
C GLU A 9 8.48 22.52 -3.41
N ALA A 10 9.32 21.76 -2.71
CA ALA A 10 8.94 20.49 -2.16
C ALA A 10 8.09 20.67 -0.90
N LEU A 11 7.27 19.67 -0.58
CA LEU A 11 6.56 19.62 0.70
C LEU A 11 7.59 19.54 1.84
N LYS A 12 7.25 20.09 3.02
CA LYS A 12 8.16 20.11 4.18
C LYS A 12 8.64 18.68 4.51
N GLY A 13 9.96 18.49 4.56
CA GLY A 13 10.59 17.19 4.84
C GLY A 13 10.51 16.17 3.69
N GLN A 14 10.11 16.58 2.49
CA GLN A 14 9.89 15.68 1.35
C GLN A 14 10.74 16.08 0.14
N LYS A 15 10.93 15.13 -0.78
CA LYS A 15 11.66 15.33 -2.05
C LYS A 15 10.80 15.91 -3.16
N TYR A 16 9.47 15.88 -3.02
CA TYR A 16 8.52 16.21 -4.08
C TYR A 16 7.52 17.30 -3.66
N CYS A 17 7.08 18.10 -4.64
CA CYS A 17 5.94 18.99 -4.48
C CYS A 17 4.62 18.17 -4.51
N LYS A 18 3.50 18.77 -4.09
CA LYS A 18 2.17 18.14 -4.05
C LYS A 18 1.84 17.35 -5.32
N ARG A 19 1.96 17.99 -6.49
CA ARG A 19 1.64 17.38 -7.79
C ARG A 19 2.55 16.20 -8.13
N CYS A 20 3.86 16.36 -7.93
CA CYS A 20 4.81 15.30 -8.26
C CYS A 20 4.72 14.12 -7.30
N PHE A 21 4.44 14.37 -6.02
CA PHE A 21 4.17 13.32 -5.04
C PHE A 21 2.98 12.46 -5.47
N LEU A 22 1.81 13.07 -5.72
CA LEU A 22 0.60 12.35 -6.15
C LEU A 22 0.85 11.51 -7.40
N ARG A 23 1.52 12.10 -8.41
CA ARG A 23 1.87 11.38 -9.64
C ARG A 23 2.77 10.17 -9.38
N ILE A 24 3.74 10.28 -8.48
CA ILE A 24 4.64 9.18 -8.14
C ILE A 24 3.90 8.10 -7.35
N PHE A 25 3.06 8.51 -6.40
CA PHE A 25 2.20 7.62 -5.63
C PHE A 25 1.33 6.75 -6.56
N GLU A 26 0.54 7.37 -7.43
CA GLU A 26 -0.30 6.67 -8.41
C GLU A 26 0.52 5.77 -9.34
N LYS A 27 1.71 6.22 -9.78
CA LYS A 27 2.62 5.42 -10.61
C LYS A 27 3.08 4.16 -9.88
N ARG A 28 3.39 4.23 -8.59
CA ARG A 28 3.81 3.07 -7.78
C ARG A 28 2.67 2.09 -7.58
N VAL A 29 1.46 2.57 -7.28
CA VAL A 29 0.25 1.74 -7.22
C VAL A 29 0.03 1.01 -8.55
N ARG A 30 0.11 1.72 -9.67
CA ARG A 30 -0.04 1.11 -11.01
C ARG A 30 1.01 0.03 -11.27
N LYS A 31 2.28 0.29 -10.92
CA LYS A 31 3.37 -0.69 -11.07
C LYS A 31 3.14 -1.93 -10.21
N GLU A 32 2.70 -1.75 -8.97
CA GLU A 32 2.43 -2.86 -8.07
C GLU A 32 1.32 -3.76 -8.63
N LEU A 33 0.24 -3.15 -9.11
CA LEU A 33 -0.84 -3.90 -9.76
C LEU A 33 -0.34 -4.73 -10.96
N GLN A 34 0.62 -4.23 -11.75
CA GLN A 34 1.14 -4.96 -12.91
C GLN A 34 1.76 -6.31 -12.52
N ARG A 35 2.32 -6.41 -11.31
CA ARG A 35 2.89 -7.66 -10.77
C ARG A 35 1.83 -8.74 -10.59
N TYR A 36 0.59 -8.35 -10.29
CA TYR A 36 -0.55 -9.26 -10.13
C TYR A 36 -1.17 -9.71 -11.46
N ARG A 37 -0.53 -9.42 -12.62
CA ARG A 37 -1.06 -9.68 -13.97
C ARG A 37 -2.49 -9.15 -14.14
N TRP A 38 -2.68 -7.91 -13.69
CA TRP A 38 -3.91 -7.13 -13.62
C TRP A 38 -5.16 -7.96 -13.45
N PHE A 39 -5.92 -8.21 -14.49
CA PHE A 39 -7.19 -8.90 -14.39
C PHE A 39 -7.54 -9.47 -15.75
N LYS A 40 -8.24 -10.59 -15.77
CA LYS A 40 -8.75 -11.18 -17.01
C LYS A 40 -10.16 -10.68 -17.29
N LYS A 41 -10.55 -10.68 -18.56
CA LYS A 41 -11.93 -10.40 -18.96
C LYS A 41 -12.85 -11.40 -18.25
N GLY A 42 -13.79 -10.90 -17.45
CA GLY A 42 -14.68 -11.72 -16.63
C GLY A 42 -14.33 -11.78 -15.14
N ASP A 43 -13.16 -11.27 -14.73
CA ASP A 43 -12.84 -11.11 -13.31
C ASP A 43 -13.86 -10.18 -12.63
N LYS A 44 -14.17 -10.49 -11.36
CA LYS A 44 -14.95 -9.64 -10.46
C LYS A 44 -14.07 -9.28 -9.29
N VAL A 45 -14.07 -8.01 -8.90
CA VAL A 45 -13.21 -7.51 -7.83
C VAL A 45 -14.04 -7.17 -6.60
N LEU A 46 -13.56 -7.55 -5.43
CA LEU A 46 -14.10 -7.14 -4.14
C LEU A 46 -13.02 -6.38 -3.37
N ILE A 47 -13.24 -5.09 -3.14
CA ILE A 47 -12.45 -4.30 -2.20
C ILE A 47 -12.98 -4.61 -0.80
N LEU A 48 -12.12 -5.13 0.08
CA LEU A 48 -12.44 -5.28 1.48
C LEU A 48 -12.33 -3.93 2.18
N ASP A 49 -13.45 -3.48 2.73
CA ASP A 49 -13.53 -2.21 3.45
C ASP A 49 -13.15 -2.42 4.91
N ASP A 50 -11.99 -1.89 5.30
CA ASP A 50 -11.48 -1.91 6.67
C ASP A 50 -12.00 -0.74 7.52
N SER A 51 -12.88 0.10 6.97
CA SER A 51 -13.42 1.31 7.59
C SER A 51 -12.33 2.32 8.01
N THR A 52 -11.19 2.30 7.32
CA THR A 52 -10.11 3.28 7.49
C THR A 52 -9.88 4.09 6.22
N SER A 53 -9.19 5.22 6.37
CA SER A 53 -8.80 6.07 5.25
C SER A 53 -7.89 5.37 4.23
N LYS A 54 -7.24 4.25 4.58
CA LYS A 54 -6.49 3.45 3.60
C LYS A 54 -7.42 2.87 2.53
N THR A 55 -8.62 2.44 2.93
CA THR A 55 -9.65 2.01 1.99
C THR A 55 -10.12 3.16 1.09
N ASP A 56 -10.26 4.37 1.62
CA ASP A 56 -10.67 5.54 0.82
C ASP A 56 -9.60 5.93 -0.21
N ILE A 57 -8.33 5.94 0.20
CA ILE A 57 -7.20 6.14 -0.71
C ILE A 57 -7.16 5.06 -1.77
N LEU A 58 -7.30 3.80 -1.36
CA LEU A 58 -7.35 2.66 -2.27
C LEU A 58 -8.45 2.87 -3.32
N LYS A 59 -9.67 3.21 -2.91
CA LYS A 59 -10.78 3.50 -3.83
C LYS A 59 -10.41 4.61 -4.81
N GLU A 60 -9.83 5.71 -4.34
CA GLU A 60 -9.44 6.86 -5.20
C GLU A 60 -8.40 6.47 -6.26
N VAL A 61 -7.38 5.68 -5.90
CA VAL A 61 -6.29 5.35 -6.83
C VAL A 61 -6.56 4.10 -7.68
N PHE A 62 -7.42 3.19 -7.20
CA PHE A 62 -7.66 1.89 -7.83
C PHE A 62 -8.90 1.88 -8.72
N LEU A 63 -10.02 2.50 -8.31
CA LEU A 63 -11.28 2.48 -9.07
C LEU A 63 -11.10 3.01 -10.50
N PRO A 64 -10.42 4.14 -10.75
CA PRO A 64 -10.21 4.63 -12.11
C PRO A 64 -9.43 3.65 -13.00
N LEU A 65 -8.57 2.82 -12.41
CA LEU A 65 -7.77 1.84 -13.14
C LEU A 65 -8.61 0.64 -13.58
N VAL A 66 -9.52 0.17 -12.73
CA VAL A 66 -10.41 -0.97 -13.05
C VAL A 66 -11.62 -0.58 -13.89
N GLU A 67 -12.10 0.67 -13.77
CA GLU A 67 -13.11 1.24 -14.65
C GLU A 67 -12.62 1.32 -16.10
N ALA A 68 -11.37 1.73 -16.32
CA ALA A 68 -10.75 1.79 -17.64
C ALA A 68 -10.73 0.44 -18.39
N ILE A 69 -10.76 -0.67 -17.64
CA ILE A 69 -10.78 -2.04 -18.17
C ILE A 69 -12.13 -2.74 -17.99
N ARG A 70 -13.17 -2.02 -17.55
CA ARG A 70 -14.56 -2.46 -17.40
C ARG A 70 -14.75 -3.68 -16.49
N ILE A 71 -14.08 -3.70 -15.34
CA ILE A 71 -14.22 -4.78 -14.36
C ILE A 71 -15.27 -4.45 -13.30
N PRO A 72 -16.23 -5.35 -13.02
CA PRO A 72 -17.17 -5.15 -11.94
C PRO A 72 -16.47 -5.11 -10.58
N VAL A 73 -16.66 -4.02 -9.84
CA VAL A 73 -16.14 -3.84 -8.48
C VAL A 73 -17.29 -3.87 -7.48
N LYS A 74 -17.09 -4.58 -6.37
CA LYS A 74 -17.90 -4.45 -5.16
C LYS A 74 -17.02 -4.00 -4.01
N ILE A 75 -17.62 -3.29 -3.07
CA ILE A 75 -17.02 -2.94 -1.79
C ILE A 75 -17.80 -3.67 -0.70
N GLY A 76 -17.11 -4.28 0.26
CA GLY A 76 -17.79 -4.96 1.36
C GLY A 76 -16.84 -5.40 2.46
N LYS A 77 -17.41 -5.81 3.61
CA LYS A 77 -16.62 -6.17 4.80
C LYS A 77 -16.25 -7.66 4.87
N ARG A 78 -16.80 -8.50 3.98
CA ARG A 78 -16.63 -9.96 4.02
C ARG A 78 -16.22 -10.49 2.67
N ARG A 79 -15.26 -11.42 2.68
CA ARG A 79 -14.81 -12.15 1.50
C ARG A 79 -15.99 -12.83 0.80
N ARG A 80 -15.92 -12.93 -0.54
CA ARG A 80 -16.93 -13.58 -1.36
C ARG A 80 -16.25 -14.49 -2.38
N LYS A 81 -16.73 -15.73 -2.50
CA LYS A 81 -16.23 -16.70 -3.48
C LYS A 81 -16.44 -16.16 -4.91
N GLY A 82 -15.45 -16.38 -5.78
CA GLY A 82 -15.49 -15.91 -7.17
C GLY A 82 -15.17 -14.43 -7.35
N TYR A 83 -14.74 -13.73 -6.29
CA TYR A 83 -14.18 -12.38 -6.39
C TYR A 83 -12.68 -12.43 -6.12
N ARG A 84 -11.93 -11.67 -6.90
CA ARG A 84 -10.54 -11.34 -6.56
C ARG A 84 -10.57 -10.29 -5.47
N ILE A 85 -9.91 -10.62 -4.36
CA ILE A 85 -9.93 -9.82 -3.15
C ILE A 85 -8.84 -8.75 -3.27
N VAL A 86 -9.24 -7.49 -3.05
CA VAL A 86 -8.35 -6.33 -3.02
C VAL A 86 -8.42 -5.74 -1.62
N THR A 87 -7.27 -5.47 -1.03
CA THR A 87 -7.17 -5.02 0.35
C THR A 87 -6.21 -3.82 0.48
N PRO A 88 -6.38 -2.98 1.52
CA PRO A 88 -5.68 -1.69 1.63
C PRO A 88 -4.31 -1.78 2.34
N GLU A 89 -3.79 -2.97 2.60
CA GLU A 89 -2.48 -3.14 3.25
C GLU A 89 -1.36 -2.53 2.43
N ASN A 90 -0.46 -1.86 3.16
CA ASN A 90 0.66 -1.13 2.61
C ASN A 90 2.01 -1.80 2.95
N ALA A 91 3.14 -1.12 2.69
CA ALA A 91 4.47 -1.69 2.93
C ALA A 91 4.69 -2.06 4.40
N ASP A 92 4.29 -1.18 5.33
CA ASP A 92 4.41 -1.37 6.77
C ASP A 92 3.56 -2.54 7.27
N ASP A 93 2.32 -2.67 6.78
CA ASP A 93 1.44 -3.81 7.06
C ASP A 93 2.12 -5.14 6.66
N GLU A 94 2.76 -5.18 5.49
CA GLU A 94 3.39 -6.39 4.97
C GLU A 94 4.69 -6.74 5.71
N CYS A 95 5.51 -5.74 6.06
CA CYS A 95 6.71 -5.95 6.88
C CYS A 95 6.35 -6.51 8.26
N HIS A 96 5.32 -5.93 8.88
CA HIS A 96 4.81 -6.40 10.16
C HIS A 96 4.28 -7.84 10.05
N ALA A 97 3.42 -8.12 9.07
CA ALA A 97 2.87 -9.45 8.88
C ALA A 97 3.98 -10.50 8.63
N PHE A 98 5.01 -10.14 7.86
CA PHE A 98 6.15 -11.00 7.57
C PHE A 98 6.96 -11.32 8.83
N LEU A 99 7.39 -10.30 9.55
CA LEU A 99 8.15 -10.50 10.78
C LEU A 99 7.32 -11.20 11.85
N ALA A 100 6.02 -10.90 11.97
CA ALA A 100 5.13 -11.57 12.89
C ALA A 100 4.96 -13.06 12.59
N ALA A 101 5.07 -13.48 11.31
CA ALA A 101 5.09 -14.89 10.96
C ALA A 101 6.41 -15.54 11.42
N ILE A 102 7.54 -14.91 11.10
CA ILE A 102 8.88 -15.41 11.46
C ILE A 102 9.04 -15.52 12.98
N THR A 103 8.69 -14.48 13.73
CA THR A 103 8.85 -14.48 15.21
C THR A 103 7.97 -15.51 15.90
N LYS A 104 6.86 -15.90 15.27
CA LYS A 104 5.98 -16.98 15.76
C LYS A 104 6.35 -18.35 15.20
N ASN A 105 7.50 -18.46 14.53
CA ASN A 105 7.96 -19.66 13.83
C ASN A 105 6.90 -20.26 12.90
N LYS A 106 6.15 -19.38 12.21
CA LYS A 106 5.11 -19.76 11.25
C LYS A 106 5.65 -19.59 9.84
N GLU A 107 5.21 -20.50 8.96
CA GLU A 107 5.47 -20.41 7.54
C GLU A 107 4.88 -19.11 6.96
N TRP A 108 5.72 -18.35 6.25
CA TRP A 108 5.28 -17.17 5.51
C TRP A 108 4.65 -17.61 4.20
N LYS A 109 3.37 -17.28 4.01
CA LYS A 109 2.60 -17.73 2.84
C LYS A 109 2.26 -16.56 1.92
N LYS A 110 2.31 -16.85 0.62
CA LYS A 110 1.88 -15.92 -0.40
C LYS A 110 0.38 -15.69 -0.23
N LYS A 111 0.00 -14.45 0.07
CA LYS A 111 -1.41 -14.11 0.13
C LYS A 111 -1.95 -13.94 -1.29
N GLU A 112 -3.12 -14.51 -1.56
CA GLU A 112 -3.79 -14.39 -2.86
C GLU A 112 -4.45 -13.02 -3.07
N GLU A 113 -4.52 -12.19 -2.02
CA GLU A 113 -5.07 -10.84 -2.14
C GLU A 113 -4.17 -9.93 -2.95
N ILE A 114 -4.81 -9.05 -3.71
CA ILE A 114 -4.18 -7.96 -4.42
C ILE A 114 -4.07 -6.79 -3.45
N LYS A 115 -2.85 -6.27 -3.27
CA LYS A 115 -2.57 -5.18 -2.34
C LYS A 115 -1.97 -4.00 -3.10
N PRO A 116 -2.80 -3.12 -3.68
CA PRO A 116 -2.30 -2.07 -4.58
C PRO A 116 -1.40 -1.06 -3.88
N LEU A 117 -1.57 -0.91 -2.56
CA LEU A 117 -0.79 -0.02 -1.71
C LEU A 117 0.48 -0.68 -1.15
N ARG A 118 0.79 -1.95 -1.48
CA ARG A 118 1.91 -2.74 -0.91
C ARG A 118 3.27 -2.04 -0.97
N GLN A 119 3.51 -1.18 -1.96
CA GLN A 119 4.77 -0.44 -2.07
C GLN A 119 4.77 0.90 -1.32
N ILE A 120 3.65 1.36 -0.79
CA ILE A 120 3.50 2.67 -0.20
C ILE A 120 3.74 2.57 1.31
N THR A 121 4.51 3.48 1.90
CA THR A 121 4.72 3.48 3.36
C THR A 121 3.61 4.20 4.11
N ASP A 122 3.52 4.00 5.43
CA ASP A 122 2.63 4.75 6.30
C ASP A 122 2.85 6.26 6.22
N GLU A 123 4.10 6.71 6.14
CA GLU A 123 4.42 8.14 6.02
C GLU A 123 3.87 8.72 4.72
N GLU A 124 3.94 7.97 3.61
CA GLU A 124 3.36 8.37 2.34
C GLU A 124 1.82 8.37 2.39
N ILE A 125 1.21 7.40 3.07
CA ILE A 125 -0.24 7.36 3.31
C ILE A 125 -0.69 8.63 4.07
N GLN A 126 0.00 8.97 5.16
CA GLN A 126 -0.32 10.18 5.94
C GLN A 126 -0.17 11.46 5.10
N LEU A 127 0.88 11.53 4.29
CA LEU A 127 1.10 12.66 3.40
C LEU A 127 -0.01 12.78 2.35
N TYR A 128 -0.43 11.65 1.78
CA TYR A 128 -1.52 11.58 0.81
C TYR A 128 -2.85 12.04 1.44
N ILE A 129 -3.18 11.54 2.64
CA ILE A 129 -4.34 11.95 3.43
C ILE A 129 -4.34 13.47 3.62
N LYS A 130 -3.23 14.03 4.09
CA LYS A 130 -3.08 15.47 4.34
C LYS A 130 -3.28 16.31 3.07
N ILE A 131 -2.81 15.80 1.93
CA ILE A 131 -2.88 16.47 0.63
C ILE A 131 -4.31 16.49 0.06
N LYS A 132 -5.06 15.41 0.28
CA LYS A 132 -6.42 15.19 -0.25
C LYS A 132 -7.53 15.58 0.73
N GLY A 133 -7.21 15.76 2.01
CA GLY A 133 -8.18 16.11 3.04
C GLY A 133 -9.00 14.91 3.55
N PHE A 134 -8.46 13.70 3.50
CA PHE A 134 -9.10 12.54 4.14
C PHE A 134 -8.97 12.61 5.66
N ASN A 135 -9.77 11.81 6.36
CA ASN A 135 -9.61 11.65 7.80
C ASN A 135 -8.24 11.05 8.13
N PRO A 136 -7.55 11.52 9.19
CA PRO A 136 -6.31 10.93 9.64
C PRO A 136 -6.49 9.45 9.99
N TYR A 137 -5.69 8.60 9.38
CA TYR A 137 -5.57 7.19 9.78
C TYR A 137 -4.60 7.11 10.95
N LYS A 138 -4.97 6.43 12.03
CA LYS A 138 -4.04 6.07 13.10
C LYS A 138 -3.90 4.56 13.14
N ARG A 139 -2.69 4.08 12.86
CA ARG A 139 -2.33 2.68 13.08
C ARG A 139 -2.19 2.42 14.57
N LYS A 140 -2.77 1.31 15.05
CA LYS A 140 -2.45 0.80 16.38
C LYS A 140 -1.05 0.19 16.31
N LYS A 141 -0.07 0.87 16.89
CA LYS A 141 1.30 0.36 16.98
C LYS A 141 1.39 -0.69 18.08
N ASP A 142 2.07 -1.78 17.78
CA ASP A 142 2.53 -2.77 18.75
C ASP A 142 4.06 -2.76 18.78
N GLU A 143 4.65 -3.55 19.68
CA GLU A 143 6.10 -3.65 19.85
C GLU A 143 6.84 -3.97 18.54
N LEU A 144 6.22 -4.74 17.64
CA LEU A 144 6.83 -5.10 16.38
C LEU A 144 6.82 -3.92 15.39
N TYR A 145 5.75 -3.14 15.33
CA TYR A 145 5.76 -1.88 14.56
C TYR A 145 6.82 -0.91 15.09
N GLU A 146 6.94 -0.77 16.41
CA GLU A 146 7.95 0.10 17.02
C GLU A 146 9.36 -0.36 16.68
N PHE A 147 9.62 -1.67 16.76
CA PHE A 147 10.88 -2.25 16.32
C PHE A 147 11.19 -1.97 14.84
N ILE A 148 10.21 -2.16 13.93
CA ILE A 148 10.40 -1.89 12.50
C ILE A 148 10.69 -0.41 12.27
N ASP A 149 9.97 0.49 12.94
CA ASP A 149 10.18 1.93 12.81
C ASP A 149 11.55 2.36 13.35
N ASP A 150 12.02 1.77 14.45
CA ASP A 150 13.34 2.05 15.00
C ASP A 150 14.46 1.53 14.10
N MET A 151 14.26 0.36 13.49
CA MET A 151 15.15 -0.17 12.46
C MET A 151 15.20 0.73 11.22
N GLU A 152 14.07 1.23 10.74
CA GLU A 152 14.02 2.17 9.61
C GLU A 152 14.72 3.50 9.93
N LYS A 153 14.57 4.03 11.15
CA LYS A 153 15.29 5.25 11.59
C LYS A 153 16.80 5.01 11.65
N LYS A 154 17.23 3.87 12.17
CA LYS A 154 18.65 3.53 12.35
C LYS A 154 19.32 3.17 11.03
N TYR A 155 18.60 2.46 10.18
CA TYR A 155 19.05 1.97 8.87
C TYR A 155 17.94 2.24 7.83
N PRO A 156 18.00 3.38 7.14
CA PRO A 156 17.03 3.71 6.09
C PRO A 156 16.95 2.61 5.02
N GLU A 157 15.76 2.41 4.44
CA GLU A 157 15.43 1.35 3.46
C GLU A 157 15.24 -0.05 4.06
N THR A 158 15.25 -0.21 5.38
CA THR A 158 14.98 -1.51 6.03
C THR A 158 13.61 -2.05 5.67
N LYS A 159 12.56 -1.21 5.64
CA LYS A 159 11.20 -1.61 5.24
C LYS A 159 11.19 -2.19 3.81
N PHE A 160 11.93 -1.60 2.88
CA PHE A 160 12.01 -2.11 1.50
C PHE A 160 12.85 -3.39 1.39
N ALA A 161 13.93 -3.50 2.17
CA ALA A 161 14.69 -4.74 2.26
C ALA A 161 13.84 -5.89 2.81
N LEU A 162 13.08 -5.65 3.88
CA LEU A 162 12.14 -6.64 4.45
C LEU A 162 11.04 -7.02 3.45
N LEU A 163 10.46 -6.03 2.77
CA LEU A 163 9.44 -6.29 1.75
C LEU A 163 9.98 -7.18 0.63
N LYS A 164 11.21 -6.94 0.17
CA LYS A 164 11.88 -7.78 -0.84
C LYS A 164 12.15 -9.19 -0.32
N SER A 165 12.63 -9.34 0.91
CA SER A 165 12.83 -10.66 1.53
C SER A 165 11.51 -11.44 1.61
N SER A 166 10.41 -10.77 1.98
CA SER A 166 9.07 -11.39 2.02
C SER A 166 8.59 -11.91 0.66
N GLU A 167 9.17 -11.43 -0.44
CA GLU A 167 8.84 -11.88 -1.79
C GLU A 167 9.68 -13.08 -2.19
N GLN A 168 10.97 -13.06 -1.88
CA GLN A 168 11.90 -14.14 -2.18
C GLN A 168 11.63 -15.40 -1.36
N SER A 169 11.08 -15.28 -0.15
CA SER A 169 10.69 -16.43 0.68
C SER A 169 9.42 -17.14 0.18
N LEU A 170 8.86 -16.74 -0.96
CA LEU A 170 7.65 -17.32 -1.56
C LEU A 170 7.92 -18.03 -2.90
N ASP A 171 9.16 -17.96 -3.38
CA ASP A 171 9.66 -18.66 -4.58
C ASP A 171 10.48 -19.89 -4.15
#